data_AF-A0A2V8VIN6-F1
#
_entry.id   AF-A0A2V8VIN6-F1
#
_cell.length_a   1.000
_cell.length_b   1.000
_cell.length_c   1.000
_cell.angle_alpha   90.00
_cell.angle_beta   90.00
_cell.angle_gamma   90.00
#
_symmetry.space_group_name_H-M   'P 1'
#
loop_
_entity.id
_entity.type
_entity.pdbx_description
1 polymer ?
#
loop_
_entity_poly.entity_id
_entity_poly.type
_entity_poly.pdbx_seq_one_letter_code
_entity_poly.pdbx_strand_id
1 'polypeptide(L)'
;MVTFHEELAKAGALLDGSGLQPSSKGWRVKYSGTRRTVVDGPFAETKELVAGYTLIQAKSREEAIEWSRLFPNPSVDGKEAEIEVRPLFEPEDFGPSLGIGPEAAERFRKIGIGNK
;
A
#
# COMPACT_ATOMS: atom_id res chain seq x y z
N MET A 1 -3.76 14.54 8.72
CA MET A 1 -3.55 13.92 7.40
C MET A 1 -3.06 14.93 6.38
N VAL A 2 -3.85 15.96 6.04
CA VAL A 2 -3.49 16.96 5.01
C VAL A 2 -2.10 17.56 5.22
N THR A 3 -1.81 18.13 6.39
CA THR A 3 -0.50 18.74 6.69
C THR A 3 0.66 17.75 6.54
N PHE A 4 0.49 16.50 6.95
CA PHE A 4 1.54 15.48 6.82
C PHE A 4 1.82 15.15 5.34
N HIS A 5 0.78 15.00 4.52
CA HIS A 5 0.94 14.80 3.08
C HIS A 5 1.53 16.01 2.37
N GLU A 6 1.20 17.23 2.82
CA GLU A 6 1.81 18.46 2.31
C GLU A 6 3.31 18.51 2.58
N GLU A 7 3.75 18.15 3.79
CA GLU A 7 5.18 18.13 4.13
C GLU A 7 5.93 17.04 3.36
N LEU A 8 5.36 15.84 3.20
CA LEU A 8 5.93 14.81 2.33
C LEU A 8 6.03 15.28 0.87
N ALA A 9 5.00 15.96 0.36
CA ALA A 9 4.99 16.48 -1.00
C ALA A 9 6.06 17.57 -1.19
N LYS A 10 6.18 18.52 -0.25
CA LYS A 10 7.23 19.56 -0.26
C LYS A 10 8.63 18.95 -0.22
N ALA A 11 8.81 17.85 0.53
CA ALA A 11 10.07 17.12 0.60
C ALA A 11 10.37 16.27 -0.66
N GLY A 12 9.41 16.16 -1.60
CA GLY A 12 9.52 15.26 -2.75
C GLY A 12 9.44 13.77 -2.39
N ALA A 13 9.01 13.45 -1.17
CA ALA A 13 8.91 12.09 -0.65
C ALA A 13 7.54 11.47 -0.89
N LEU A 14 6.48 12.24 -1.14
CA LEU A 14 5.14 11.69 -1.42
C LEU A 14 5.04 11.14 -2.84
N LEU A 15 4.79 9.83 -2.98
CA LEU A 15 4.50 9.20 -4.26
C LEU A 15 3.00 9.06 -4.52
N ASP A 16 2.24 8.73 -3.46
CA ASP A 16 0.78 8.59 -3.50
C ASP A 16 0.20 8.53 -2.07
N GLY A 17 -1.10 8.71 -1.91
CA GLY A 17 -1.79 8.47 -0.64
C GLY A 17 -3.28 8.69 -0.74
N SER A 18 -4.05 7.79 -0.11
CA SER A 18 -5.51 7.91 -0.06
C SER A 18 -6.11 7.20 1.14
N GLY A 19 -7.24 7.72 1.61
CA GLY A 19 -8.16 6.97 2.47
C GLY A 19 -8.97 5.96 1.66
N LEU A 20 -9.36 4.86 2.29
CA LEU A 20 -10.27 3.86 1.73
C LEU A 20 -11.67 4.05 2.31
N GLN A 21 -12.68 3.78 1.49
CA GLN A 21 -14.07 3.72 1.96
C GLN A 21 -14.27 2.51 2.89
N PRO A 22 -15.31 2.51 3.74
CA PRO A 22 -15.64 1.36 4.58
C PRO A 22 -15.76 0.07 3.78
N SER A 23 -15.31 -1.06 4.34
CA SER A 23 -15.28 -2.35 3.63
C SER A 23 -16.67 -2.85 3.20
N SER A 24 -17.74 -2.36 3.82
CA SER A 24 -19.13 -2.60 3.41
C SER A 24 -19.48 -2.06 2.01
N LYS A 25 -18.67 -1.15 1.45
CA LYS A 25 -18.80 -0.66 0.07
C LYS A 25 -17.86 -1.35 -0.93
N GLY A 26 -17.03 -2.28 -0.46
CA GLY A 26 -16.08 -3.03 -1.29
C GLY A 26 -16.61 -4.42 -1.66
N TRP A 27 -15.80 -5.15 -2.43
CA TRP A 27 -16.01 -6.57 -2.75
C TRP A 27 -14.66 -7.29 -2.82
N ARG A 28 -14.70 -8.62 -2.79
CA ARG A 28 -13.53 -9.49 -2.95
C ARG A 28 -13.76 -10.47 -4.08
N VAL A 29 -12.69 -10.82 -4.79
CA VAL A 29 -12.71 -11.94 -5.73
C VAL A 29 -12.04 -13.14 -5.08
N LYS A 30 -12.80 -14.18 -4.78
CA LYS A 30 -12.29 -15.45 -4.26
C LYS A 30 -11.94 -16.39 -5.42
N TYR A 31 -10.84 -17.10 -5.26
CA TYR A 31 -10.35 -18.06 -6.22
C TYR A 31 -10.47 -19.48 -5.67
N SER A 32 -10.91 -20.41 -6.51
CA SER A 32 -10.88 -21.85 -6.24
C SER A 32 -10.48 -22.56 -7.53
N GLY A 33 -9.19 -22.87 -7.65
CA GLY A 33 -8.59 -23.26 -8.93
C GLY A 33 -8.80 -22.17 -9.98
N THR A 34 -9.46 -22.51 -11.10
CA THR A 34 -9.79 -21.56 -12.18
C THR A 34 -11.06 -20.77 -11.92
N ARG A 35 -11.88 -21.16 -10.94
CA ARG A 35 -13.14 -20.48 -10.61
C ARG A 35 -12.87 -19.19 -9.85
N ARG A 36 -13.63 -18.15 -10.21
CA ARG A 36 -13.62 -16.82 -9.56
C ARG A 36 -15.03 -16.50 -9.08
N THR A 37 -15.19 -16.08 -7.83
CA THR A 37 -16.48 -15.62 -7.28
C THR A 37 -16.32 -14.24 -6.65
N VAL A 38 -17.28 -13.35 -6.92
CA VAL A 38 -17.34 -12.04 -6.28
C VAL A 38 -18.12 -12.18 -4.97
N VAL A 39 -17.58 -11.61 -3.91
CA VAL A 39 -18.20 -11.56 -2.58
C VAL A 39 -18.23 -10.12 -2.13
N ASP A 40 -19.44 -9.56 -2.07
CA ASP A 40 -19.65 -8.21 -1.58
C ASP A 40 -19.23 -8.08 -0.10
N GLY A 41 -18.95 -6.84 0.29
CA GLY A 41 -18.60 -6.50 1.65
C GLY A 41 -19.73 -6.69 2.66
N PRO A 42 -19.45 -6.49 3.97
CA PRO A 42 -18.13 -6.12 4.50
C PRO A 42 -17.14 -7.28 4.46
N PHE A 43 -15.86 -6.96 4.69
CA PHE A 43 -14.87 -7.99 5.00
C PHE A 43 -15.22 -8.59 6.37
N ALA A 44 -16.01 -9.66 6.38
CA ALA A 44 -16.38 -10.35 7.60
C ALA A 44 -15.15 -11.05 8.20
N GLU A 45 -14.97 -10.91 9.52
CA GLU A 45 -13.93 -11.56 10.34
C GLU A 45 -12.51 -10.98 10.24
N THR A 46 -12.33 -9.67 10.43
CA THR A 46 -10.99 -9.09 10.63
C THR A 46 -10.85 -8.49 12.02
N LYS A 47 -9.64 -8.56 12.57
CA LYS A 47 -9.28 -7.84 13.79
C LYS A 47 -9.04 -6.37 13.50
N GLU A 48 -8.30 -6.07 12.43
CA GLU A 48 -8.12 -4.72 11.90
C GLU A 48 -8.53 -4.61 10.42
N LEU A 49 -8.88 -3.39 9.99
CA LEU A 49 -9.13 -3.03 8.59
C LEU A 49 -8.19 -1.91 8.18
N VAL A 50 -7.65 -2.01 6.97
CA VAL A 50 -6.84 -0.93 6.38
C VAL A 50 -7.77 0.24 6.03
N ALA A 51 -7.57 1.36 6.70
CA ALA A 51 -8.34 2.60 6.49
C ALA A 51 -7.78 3.48 5.37
N GLY A 52 -6.56 3.24 4.91
CA GLY A 52 -5.86 4.07 3.95
C GLY A 52 -4.44 3.60 3.70
N TYR A 53 -3.75 4.25 2.78
CA TYR A 53 -2.33 4.06 2.55
C TYR A 53 -1.64 5.40 2.29
N THR A 54 -0.32 5.41 2.48
CA THR A 54 0.56 6.49 2.00
C THR A 54 1.79 5.81 1.44
N LEU A 55 2.11 6.11 0.19
CA LEU A 55 3.30 5.62 -0.49
C LEU A 55 4.33 6.74 -0.52
N ILE A 56 5.51 6.45 0.01
CA ILE A 56 6.61 7.40 0.08
C ILE A 56 7.85 6.84 -0.60
N GLN A 57 8.65 7.73 -1.18
CA GLN A 57 10.02 7.44 -1.55
C GLN A 57 10.92 7.85 -0.37
N ALA A 58 11.62 6.88 0.21
CA ALA A 58 12.65 7.10 1.20
C ALA A 58 13.99 6.59 0.67
N LYS A 59 15.09 7.24 1.06
CA LYS A 59 16.47 6.88 0.71
C LYS A 59 17.01 5.76 1.60
N SER A 60 16.37 5.53 2.74
CA SER A 60 16.73 4.45 3.67
C SER A 60 15.54 4.02 4.53
N ARG A 61 15.72 2.90 5.23
CA ARG A 61 14.76 2.43 6.24
C ARG A 61 14.61 3.43 7.39
N GLU A 62 15.70 4.08 7.77
CA GLU A 62 15.72 5.07 8.86
C GLU A 62 14.89 6.29 8.50
N GLU A 63 15.03 6.81 7.27
CA GLU A 63 14.19 7.91 6.78
C GLU A 63 12.71 7.50 6.72
N ALA A 64 12.40 6.26 6.30
CA ALA A 64 11.02 5.77 6.33
C ALA A 64 10.45 5.68 7.76
N ILE A 65 11.28 5.33 8.75
CA ILE A 65 10.90 5.34 10.17
C ILE A 65 10.65 6.77 10.65
N GLU A 66 11.47 7.74 10.26
CA GLU A 66 11.27 9.14 10.60
C GLU A 66 9.94 9.66 10.05
N TRP A 67 9.65 9.40 8.77
CA TRP A 67 8.38 9.78 8.18
C TRP A 67 7.18 9.11 8.85
N SER A 68 7.25 7.80 9.12
CA SER A 68 6.13 7.07 9.73
C SER A 68 5.81 7.54 11.15
N ARG A 69 6.81 7.99 11.92
CA ARG A 69 6.62 8.58 13.26
C ARG A 69 5.92 9.94 13.23
N LEU A 70 6.00 10.66 12.12
CA LEU A 70 5.32 11.94 11.94
C LEU A 70 3.87 11.79 11.46
N PHE A 71 3.46 10.56 11.12
CA PHE A 71 2.10 10.31 10.69
C PHE A 71 1.12 10.61 11.84
N PRO A 72 0.07 11.42 11.62
CA PRO A 72 -0.90 11.75 12.67
C PRO A 72 -1.62 10.50 13.18
N ASN A 73 -1.75 10.35 14.51
CA ASN A 73 -2.39 9.18 15.12
C ASN A 73 -3.71 8.81 14.40
N PRO A 74 -3.78 7.65 13.71
CA PRO A 74 -4.95 7.25 12.93
C PRO A 74 -6.10 6.72 13.79
N SER A 75 -5.94 6.67 15.12
CA SER A 75 -6.98 6.26 16.05
C SER A 75 -8.26 7.10 15.89
N VAL A 76 -9.39 6.42 15.82
CA VAL A 76 -10.73 7.01 15.82
C VAL A 76 -11.44 6.56 17.10
N ASP A 77 -12.07 7.50 17.80
CA ASP A 77 -12.80 7.27 19.06
C ASP A 77 -11.96 6.59 20.15
N GLY A 78 -10.64 6.83 20.18
CA GLY A 78 -9.73 6.27 21.17
C GLY A 78 -9.46 4.77 21.01
N LYS A 79 -9.84 4.18 19.87
CA LYS A 79 -9.54 2.78 19.55
C LYS A 79 -8.07 2.61 19.18
N GLU A 80 -7.51 1.43 19.43
CA GLU A 80 -6.17 1.10 18.97
C GLU A 80 -6.09 1.20 17.44
N ALA A 81 -4.95 1.69 16.96
CA ALA A 81 -4.65 1.80 15.54
C ALA A 81 -3.14 1.64 15.34
N GLU A 82 -2.77 1.12 14.18
CA GLU A 82 -1.38 0.84 13.83
C GLU A 82 -1.05 1.31 12.42
N ILE A 83 0.25 1.50 12.17
CA ILE A 83 0.80 1.79 10.85
C ILE A 83 1.83 0.71 10.56
N GLU A 84 1.52 -0.15 9.59
CA GLU A 84 2.48 -1.10 9.03
C GLU A 84 3.26 -0.42 7.89
N VAL A 85 4.59 -0.46 7.95
CA VAL A 85 5.46 0.05 6.89
C VAL A 85 6.14 -1.13 6.21
N ARG A 86 5.96 -1.26 4.90
CA ARG A 86 6.57 -2.30 4.08
C ARG A 86 7.22 -1.70 2.82
N PRO A 87 8.43 -2.14 2.44
CA PRO A 87 8.97 -1.85 1.12
C PRO A 87 8.07 -2.39 0.02
N LEU A 88 7.96 -1.66 -1.08
CA LEU A 88 7.45 -2.22 -2.32
C LEU A 88 8.53 -3.08 -2.99
N PHE A 89 8.10 -4.04 -3.79
CA PHE A 89 9.02 -4.72 -4.71
C PHE A 89 9.47 -3.76 -5.81
N GLU A 90 10.77 -3.74 -6.05
CA GLU A 90 11.36 -3.10 -7.22
C GLU A 90 11.57 -4.11 -8.35
N PRO A 91 11.68 -3.68 -9.62
CA PRO A 91 11.94 -4.58 -10.75
C PRO A 91 13.12 -5.54 -10.53
N GLU A 92 14.13 -5.10 -9.79
CA GLU A 92 15.35 -5.83 -9.46
C GLU A 92 15.10 -6.98 -8.47
N ASP A 93 14.06 -6.88 -7.63
CA ASP A 93 13.68 -7.95 -6.70
C ASP A 93 13.06 -9.14 -7.43
N PHE A 94 12.54 -8.93 -8.65
CA PHE A 94 11.97 -9.95 -9.50
C PHE A 94 13.08 -10.70 -10.26
N GLY A 95 13.85 -11.48 -9.51
CA GLY A 95 14.83 -12.42 -10.06
C GLY A 95 14.20 -13.69 -10.66
N PRO A 96 15.03 -14.59 -11.24
CA PRO A 96 14.57 -15.85 -11.84
C PRO A 96 13.72 -16.74 -10.92
N SER A 97 13.87 -16.58 -9.59
CA SER A 97 13.18 -17.36 -8.55
C SER A 97 11.70 -17.02 -8.37
N LEU A 98 11.24 -15.83 -8.76
CA LEU A 98 9.83 -15.44 -8.65
C LEU A 98 9.00 -15.77 -9.92
N GLY A 99 9.61 -16.44 -10.90
CA GLY A 99 8.94 -16.83 -12.15
C GLY A 99 8.55 -15.65 -13.05
N ILE A 100 8.95 -14.43 -12.68
CA ILE A 100 8.81 -13.23 -13.50
C ILE A 100 10.04 -13.15 -14.38
N GLY A 101 9.92 -13.61 -15.63
CA GLY A 101 10.99 -13.45 -16.61
C GLY A 101 11.26 -11.97 -16.91
N PRO A 102 12.43 -11.62 -17.48
CA PRO A 102 12.82 -10.25 -17.80
C PRO A 102 11.77 -9.50 -18.65
N GLU A 103 11.03 -10.23 -19.49
CA GLU A 103 9.93 -9.67 -20.29
C GLU A 103 8.76 -9.16 -19.44
N ALA A 104 8.42 -9.83 -18.34
CA ALA A 104 7.33 -9.41 -17.46
C ALA A 104 7.72 -8.18 -16.63
N ALA A 105 8.97 -8.10 -16.16
CA ALA A 105 9.50 -6.90 -15.52
C ALA A 105 9.46 -5.68 -16.47
N GLU A 106 9.81 -5.87 -17.75
CA GLU A 106 9.73 -4.80 -18.74
C GLU A 106 8.28 -4.36 -19.03
N ARG A 107 7.33 -5.30 -19.03
CA ARG A 107 5.89 -4.97 -19.16
C ARG A 107 5.40 -4.13 -18.00
N PHE A 108 5.79 -4.43 -16.76
CA PHE A 108 5.47 -3.60 -15.59
C PHE A 108 6.03 -2.19 -15.73
N ARG A 109 7.30 -2.07 -16.15
CA ARG A 109 7.95 -0.78 -16.40
C ARG A 109 7.19 0.06 -17.43
N LYS A 110 6.72 -0.54 -18.53
CA LYS A 110 5.97 0.13 -19.60
C LYS A 110 4.64 0.73 -19.13
N ILE A 111 4.02 0.16 -18.09
CA ILE A 111 2.78 0.68 -17.50
C ILE A 111 3.02 1.51 -16.23
N GLY A 112 4.28 1.85 -15.94
CA GLY A 112 4.65 2.72 -14.81
C GLY A 112 4.65 2.04 -13.44
N ILE A 113 4.66 0.71 -13.38
CA ILE A 113 4.78 -0.06 -12.14
C ILE A 113 6.28 -0.35 -11.87
N GLY A 114 6.74 -0.07 -10.65
CA GLY A 114 8.14 -0.25 -10.23
C GLY A 114 9.09 0.87 -10.67
N ASN A 115 8.55 2.03 -11.08
CA ASN A 115 9.31 3.16 -11.62
C ASN A 115 9.13 4.47 -10.81
N LYS A 116 8.51 4.39 -9.63
CA LYS A 116 8.17 5.54 -8.78
C LYS A 116 9.02 5.56 -7.55
#